data_AF-A0A915NJ19-F1
#
_entry.id   AF-A0A915NJ19-F1
#
_cell.length_a   1.000
_cell.length_b   1.000
_cell.length_c   1.000
_cell.angle_alpha   90.00
_cell.angle_beta   90.00
_cell.angle_gamma   90.00
#
_symmetry.space_group_name_H-M   'P 1'
#
loop_
_entity.id
_entity.type
_entity.pdbx_description
1 polymer ?
#
loop_
_entity_poly.entity_id
_entity_poly.type
_entity_poly.pdbx_seq_one_letter_code
_entity_poly.pdbx_strand_id
1 'polypeptide(L)' 'LIGQFAGVSVGQNVVIAIAGMAKVFTGELIEEALDIQKAERETNKEASTSSEPLTPRHLQLALDKLDKQGKLFPARPRR' A
#
# COMPACT_ATOMS: atom_id res chain seq x y z
N LEU A 1 -16.92 4.78 -8.52
CA LEU A 1 -15.55 5.15 -8.92
C LEU A 1 -15.25 4.81 -10.39
N ILE A 2 -15.10 3.53 -10.77
CA ILE A 2 -14.61 3.16 -12.13
C ILE A 2 -15.51 3.72 -13.24
N GLY A 3 -16.83 3.50 -13.19
CA GLY A 3 -17.75 4.02 -14.21
C GLY A 3 -17.87 5.55 -14.23
N GLN A 4 -17.68 6.22 -13.08
CA GLN A 4 -17.67 7.68 -13.00
C GLN A 4 -16.44 8.26 -13.71
N PHE A 5 -15.28 7.59 -13.60
CA PHE A 5 -14.05 8.00 -14.27
C PHE A 5 -14.01 7.57 -15.75
N ALA A 6 -14.60 6.43 -16.09
CA ALA A 6 -14.60 5.91 -17.46
C ALA A 6 -15.64 6.59 -18.37
N GLY A 7 -16.69 7.21 -17.80
CA GLY A 7 -17.77 7.85 -18.56
C GLY A 7 -18.70 6.88 -19.31
N VAL A 8 -18.53 5.57 -19.08
CA VAL A 8 -19.31 4.48 -19.72
C VAL A 8 -19.70 3.43 -18.69
N SER A 9 -20.70 2.61 -19.02
CA SER A 9 -21.02 1.43 -18.23
C SER A 9 -19.86 0.43 -18.28
N VAL A 10 -19.45 -0.06 -17.11
CA VAL A 10 -18.28 -0.93 -16.95
C VAL A 10 -18.73 -2.35 -16.66
N GLY A 11 -18.18 -3.32 -17.40
CA GLY A 11 -18.48 -4.73 -17.19
C GLY A 11 -17.95 -5.26 -15.86
N GLN A 12 -18.62 -6.26 -15.29
CA GLN A 12 -18.26 -6.85 -14.01
C GLN A 12 -16.82 -7.41 -13.98
N ASN A 13 -16.33 -7.96 -15.08
CA ASN A 13 -14.96 -8.47 -15.19
C ASN A 13 -13.90 -7.37 -14.96
N VAL A 14 -14.16 -6.15 -15.41
CA VAL A 14 -13.26 -5.00 -15.18
C VAL A 14 -13.28 -4.62 -13.70
N VAL A 15 -14.45 -4.64 -13.07
CA VAL A 15 -14.59 -4.37 -11.63
C VAL A 15 -13.85 -5.42 -10.81
N ILE A 16 -13.97 -6.71 -11.16
CA ILE A 16 -13.25 -7.80 -10.51
C ILE A 16 -11.73 -7.63 -10.66
N ALA A 17 -11.26 -7.33 -11.87
CA ALA A 17 -9.83 -7.13 -12.13
C ALA A 17 -9.26 -5.95 -11.33
N ILE A 18 -9.95 -4.80 -11.31
CA ILE A 18 -9.52 -3.62 -10.55
C ILE A 18 -9.57 -3.88 -9.04
N ALA A 19 -10.60 -4.58 -8.54
CA ALA A 19 -10.67 -4.99 -7.15
C ALA A 19 -9.51 -5.93 -6.78
N GLY A 20 -9.14 -6.86 -7.68
CA GLY A 20 -7.98 -7.73 -7.52
C GLY A 20 -6.67 -6.94 -7.42
N MET A 21 -6.44 -5.99 -8.34
CA MET A 21 -5.26 -5.12 -8.32
C MET A 21 -5.21 -4.26 -7.04
N ALA A 22 -6.34 -3.68 -6.63
CA ALA A 22 -6.43 -2.88 -5.41
C ALA A 22 -6.14 -3.72 -4.15
N LYS A 23 -6.57 -4.98 -4.11
CA LYS A 23 -6.27 -5.91 -3.02
C LYS A 23 -4.77 -6.21 -2.93
N VAL A 24 -4.12 -6.50 -4.06
CA VAL A 24 -2.67 -6.75 -4.11
C VAL A 24 -1.91 -5.51 -3.63
N PHE A 25 -2.23 -4.34 -4.17
CA PHE A 25 -1.62 -3.08 -3.76
C PHE A 25 -1.78 -2.80 -2.25
N THR A 26 -3.00 -3.00 -1.73
CA THR A 26 -3.26 -2.80 -0.30
C THR A 26 -2.48 -3.80 0.55
N GLY A 27 -2.35 -5.05 0.12
CA GLY A 27 -1.55 -6.07 0.81
C GLY A 27 -0.08 -5.66 0.92
N GLU A 28 0.54 -5.32 -0.21
CA GLU A 28 1.95 -4.88 -0.25
C GLU A 28 2.20 -3.64 0.61
N LEU A 29 1.31 -2.65 0.55
CA LEU A 29 1.42 -1.43 1.33
C LEU A 29 1.34 -1.70 2.84
N ILE A 30 0.43 -2.57 3.26
CA ILE A 30 0.24 -2.90 4.68
C ILE A 30 1.37 -3.78 5.21
N GLU A 31 1.86 -4.74 4.43
CA GLU A 31 3.03 -5.55 4.79
C GLU A 31 4.26 -4.68 5.03
N GLU A 32 4.58 -3.78 4.11
CA GLU A 32 5.71 -2.86 4.24
C GLU A 32 5.52 -1.88 5.42
N ALA A 33 4.29 -1.43 5.69
CA ALA A 33 4.00 -0.60 6.85
C ALA A 33 4.17 -1.35 8.19
N LEU A 34 3.82 -2.63 8.24
CA LEU A 34 4.03 -3.49 9.41
C LEU A 34 5.53 -3.75 9.64
N ASP A 35 6.31 -3.94 8.58
CA ASP A 35 7.77 -4.08 8.67
C ASP A 35 8.43 -2.82 9.25
N ILE A 36 7.97 -1.63 8.84
CA ILE A 36 8.44 -0.35 9.41
C ILE A 36 8.10 -0.25 10.90
N GLN A 37 6.85 -0.56 11.28
CA GLN A 37 6.44 -0.54 12.70
C GLN A 37 7.26 -1.53 13.53
N LYS A 38 7.53 -2.73 13.00
CA LYS A 38 8.34 -3.74 13.67
C LYS A 38 9.78 -3.26 13.87
N ALA A 39 10.39 -2.68 12.84
CA ALA A 39 11.75 -2.14 12.92
C ALA A 39 11.86 -1.01 13.97
N GLU A 40 10.89 -0.09 14.01
CA GLU A 40 10.87 1.00 15.01
C GLU A 40 10.73 0.47 16.45
N ARG A 41 9.94 -0.59 16.66
CA ARG A 41 9.83 -1.26 17.97
C ARG A 41 11.14 -1.91 18.41
N GLU A 42 11.85 -2.56 17.48
CA GLU A 42 13.15 -3.18 17.75
C GLU A 42 14.21 -2.13 18.12
N THR A 43 14.20 -0.94 17.49
CA THR A 43 15.17 0.12 17.77
C THR A 43 14.88 0.87 19.07
N ASN A 44 13.61 1.09 19.39
CA ASN A 44 13.23 1.97 20.50
C ASN A 44 13.16 1.27 21.86
N LYS A 45 13.36 -0.06 21.92
CA LYS A 45 13.27 -0.89 23.15
C LYS A 45 12.01 -0.60 23.98
N GLU A 46 10.93 -0.13 23.36
CA GLU A 46 9.66 0.05 24.03
C GLU A 46 9.01 -1.31 24.19
N ALA A 47 9.08 -1.83 25.42
CA ALA A 47 8.35 -2.99 25.85
C ALA A 47 6.88 -2.61 26.07
N SER A 48 6.14 -2.32 25.00
CA SER A 48 4.71 -2.05 25.07
C SER A 48 3.92 -2.97 24.14
N THR A 49 3.24 -3.91 24.79
CA THR A 49 1.89 -4.43 24.50
C THR A 49 1.49 -4.67 23.04
N SER A 50 1.27 -5.95 22.74
CA SER A 50 0.40 -6.50 21.70
C SER A 50 -0.32 -5.48 20.78
N SER A 51 0.20 -5.35 19.56
CA SER A 51 -0.52 -4.88 18.37
C SER A 51 -1.11 -3.45 18.43
N GLU A 52 -0.27 -2.43 18.52
CA GLU A 52 -0.72 -1.06 18.22
C GLU A 52 -1.08 -0.92 16.72
N PRO A 53 -2.09 -0.11 16.39
CA PRO A 53 -2.51 0.11 15.01
C PRO A 53 -1.43 0.81 14.18
N LEU A 54 -1.47 0.59 12.86
CA LEU A 54 -0.64 1.35 11.93
C LEU A 54 -1.00 2.83 11.98
N THR A 55 0.02 3.69 12.09
CA THR A 55 -0.14 5.13 12.03
C THR A 55 -0.10 5.61 10.57
N PRO A 56 -0.65 6.80 10.25
CA PRO A 56 -0.51 7.39 8.92
C PRO A 56 0.95 7.51 8.46
N ARG A 57 1.88 7.74 9.40
CA ARG A 57 3.32 7.80 9.12
C ARG A 57 3.86 6.47 8.59
N HIS A 58 3.44 5.33 9.17
CA HIS A 58 3.87 4.01 8.66
C HIS A 58 3.43 3.79 7.21
N LEU A 59 2.19 4.18 6.88
CA LEU A 59 1.66 4.05 5.51
C LEU A 59 2.39 4.97 4.51
N GLN A 60 2.71 6.20 4.92
CA GLN A 60 3.46 7.14 4.07
C GLN A 60 4.88 6.65 3.78
N LEU A 61 5.58 6.15 4.81
CA LEU A 61 6.92 5.58 4.65
C LEU A 61 6.91 4.29 3.82
N ALA A 62 5.90 3.44 4.00
CA ALA A 62 5.71 2.24 3.19
C ALA A 62 5.52 2.60 1.71
N LEU A 63 4.68 3.59 1.42
CA LEU A 63 4.44 4.05 0.06
C LEU A 63 5.71 4.59 -0.60
N ASP A 64 6.46 5.44 0.11
CA ASP A 64 7.74 5.99 -0.38
C ASP A 64 8.78 4.89 -0.61
N LYS A 65 8.85 3.89 0.29
CA LYS A 65 9.74 2.74 0.15
C LYS A 65 9.38 1.86 -1.03
N LEU A 66 8.09 1.58 -1.27
CA LEU A 66 7.61 0.82 -2.43
C LEU A 66 7.87 1.57 -3.75
N ASP A 67 7.70 2.90 -3.77
CA ASP A 67 8.00 3.75 -4.94
C ASP A 67 9.50 3.67 -5.28
N LYS A 68 10.37 3.81 -4.28
CA LYS A 68 11.84 3.70 -4.44
C LYS A 68 12.29 2.31 -4.92
N GLN A 69 11.58 1.26 -4.52
CA GLN A 69 11.81 -0.10 -5.01
C GLN A 69 11.31 -0.32 -6.45
N GLY A 70 10.59 0.64 -7.03
CA GLY A 70 9.98 0.50 -8.35
C GLY A 70 8.84 -0.51 -8.38
N LYS A 71 8.25 -0.82 -7.22
CA LYS A 71 7.12 -1.78 -7.10
C LYS A 71 5.76 -1.13 -7.36
N LEU A 72 5.68 0.20 -7.33
CA LEU A 72 4.46 0.92 -7.67
C LEU A 72 4.26 1.03 -9.19
N PHE A 73 2.99 1.05 -9.60
CA PHE A 73 2.54 1.06 -10.99
C PHE A 73 3.21 2.15 -11.83
N PRO A 74 3.28 1.89 -13.15
CA PRO A 74 4.53 1.69 -13.89
C PRO A 74 5.64 2.66 -13.50
N ALA A 75 6.85 2.13 -13.38
CA ALA A 75 8.06 2.90 -13.10
C ALA A 75 8.08 4.18 -13.93
N ARG A 76 8.15 5.34 -13.26
CA ARG A 76 8.32 6.63 -13.93
C ARG A 76 9.47 6.46 -14.93
N PRO A 77 9.30 6.84 -16.22
CA PRO A 77 10.41 6.79 -17.15
C PRO A 77 11.56 7.60 -16.55
N ARG A 78 12.72 6.95 -16.38
CA ARG A 78 13.95 7.66 -16.01
C ARG A 78 14.20 8.69 -17.10
N ARG A 79 14.01 9.97 -16.78
CA ARG A 79 14.37 11.10 -17.64
C ARG A 79 15.89 11.25 -17.69
#